data_AF-A0A098DXX7-F1
#
_entry.id   AF-A0A098DXX7-F1
#
_cell.length_a   1.000
_cell.length_b   1.000
_cell.length_c   1.000
_cell.angle_alpha   90.00
_cell.angle_beta   90.00
_cell.angle_gamma   90.00
#
_symmetry.space_group_name_H-M   'P 1'
#
loop_
_entity.id
_entity.type
_entity.pdbx_description
1 polymer ?
#
loop_
_entity_poly.entity_id
_entity_poly.type
_entity_poly.pdbx_seq_one_letter_code
_entity_poly.pdbx_strand_id
1 'polypeptide(L)'
;MNVPKGPRKLKGRPGGHNKSTDQQRPDTLYVTDDDDGNVMRFPVNERRMRSICSKWQTLPSFANGCKRLQIEAVSFKDDKAKDALRSIIDIIHRRDKNCRHYTDANPRLLFYLLLIHESLGASHTITYPGDKQYYLFFPPKRIKRSIFDLMHESKYLYRVRDWLLLAVVADRLKLKPIMGLIHNTLTLFCREDRPGMPPELQHGSMNDVEWALIKELQLIDDRMLETRLQYVERVFHALRLLSYQVENMDKGILPTQEQFEVYQEYSVAPCSECYSISSKDFHQRFPKANLWPLFGNSYKTYQGSVIDVIRKIRGIEEDLVDKAKRHRQRGRHCNQLTHLYQNMRNLRKELIC
;
A
#
# COMPACT_ATOMS: atom_id res chain seq x y z
N MET A 1 -36.95 50.41 -76.21
CA MET A 1 -36.84 51.66 -75.42
C MET A 1 -37.64 51.42 -74.12
N ASN A 2 -37.09 50.84 -73.05
CA ASN A 2 -36.01 51.28 -72.15
C ASN A 2 -36.20 52.71 -71.62
N VAL A 3 -36.89 52.79 -70.48
CA VAL A 3 -36.78 53.90 -69.52
C VAL A 3 -36.38 53.29 -68.15
N PRO A 4 -35.39 53.85 -67.44
CA PRO A 4 -34.66 53.14 -66.38
C PRO A 4 -35.36 53.22 -65.03
N LYS A 5 -35.35 52.11 -64.27
CA LYS A 5 -35.70 52.10 -62.85
C LYS A 5 -34.50 52.62 -62.05
N GLY A 6 -34.68 53.79 -61.43
CA GLY A 6 -33.73 54.41 -60.51
C GLY A 6 -33.40 53.55 -59.27
N PRO A 7 -32.32 53.89 -58.56
CA PRO A 7 -31.75 53.07 -57.52
C PRO A 7 -32.69 52.97 -56.30
N ARG A 8 -33.01 51.74 -55.89
CA ARG A 8 -33.66 51.47 -54.61
C ARG A 8 -32.73 51.92 -53.49
N LYS A 9 -33.20 52.91 -52.71
CA LYS A 9 -32.63 53.30 -51.42
C LYS A 9 -32.45 52.08 -50.53
N LEU A 10 -31.20 51.72 -50.26
CA LEU A 10 -30.80 50.86 -49.14
C LEU A 10 -31.18 51.60 -47.85
N LYS A 11 -32.18 51.09 -47.13
CA LYS A 11 -32.44 51.52 -45.75
C LYS A 11 -31.19 51.23 -44.93
N GLY A 12 -30.66 52.27 -44.31
CA GLY A 12 -29.48 52.21 -43.45
C GLY A 12 -29.64 51.15 -42.37
N ARG A 13 -28.64 50.28 -42.24
CA ARG A 13 -28.40 49.55 -41.00
C ARG A 13 -27.75 50.52 -40.02
N PRO A 14 -28.31 50.74 -38.82
CA PRO A 14 -27.61 51.44 -37.76
C PRO A 14 -26.38 50.61 -37.39
N GLY A 15 -25.22 51.25 -37.31
CA GLY A 15 -24.07 50.69 -36.61
C GLY A 15 -24.42 50.44 -35.14
N GLY A 16 -23.83 49.41 -34.56
CA GLY A 16 -23.97 49.18 -33.12
C GLY A 16 -23.78 47.72 -32.73
N HIS A 17 -22.60 47.47 -32.16
CA HIS A 17 -22.23 46.30 -31.36
C HIS A 17 -22.01 45.00 -32.13
N ASN A 18 -20.75 44.83 -32.56
CA ASN A 18 -20.06 43.56 -32.41
C ASN A 18 -20.32 43.06 -30.99
N LYS A 19 -21.27 42.12 -30.84
CA LYS A 19 -21.27 41.24 -29.69
C LYS A 19 -19.99 40.42 -29.81
N SER A 20 -18.94 40.89 -29.15
CA SER A 20 -17.95 40.00 -28.55
C SER A 20 -18.76 38.86 -27.94
N THR A 21 -18.69 37.67 -28.55
CA THR A 21 -18.87 36.46 -27.78
C THR A 21 -17.73 36.49 -26.78
N ASP A 22 -17.98 37.12 -25.63
CA ASP A 22 -17.20 36.91 -24.42
C ASP A 22 -17.27 35.41 -24.17
N GLN A 23 -16.28 34.70 -24.69
CA GLN A 23 -15.93 33.37 -24.22
C GLN A 23 -15.57 33.57 -22.75
N GLN A 24 -16.58 33.54 -21.87
CA GLN A 24 -16.37 33.48 -20.44
C GLN A 24 -15.40 32.34 -20.20
N ARG A 25 -14.18 32.69 -19.78
CA ARG A 25 -13.18 31.69 -19.42
C ARG A 25 -13.83 30.76 -18.40
N PRO A 26 -13.78 29.43 -18.61
CA PRO A 26 -14.39 28.50 -17.66
C PRO A 26 -13.72 28.69 -16.29
N ASP A 27 -14.52 28.65 -15.22
CA ASP A 27 -14.00 28.65 -13.86
C ASP A 27 -12.94 27.54 -13.74
N THR A 28 -11.81 27.85 -13.12
CA THR A 28 -10.64 26.99 -13.16
C THR A 28 -10.09 26.78 -11.76
N LEU A 29 -9.87 25.52 -11.41
CA LEU A 29 -9.07 25.14 -10.25
C LEU A 29 -7.61 25.05 -10.67
N TYR A 30 -6.79 25.90 -10.07
CA TYR A 30 -5.35 25.93 -10.23
C TYR A 30 -4.71 25.13 -9.11
N VAL A 31 -3.70 24.35 -9.45
CA VAL A 31 -2.97 23.53 -8.51
C VAL A 31 -1.50 23.83 -8.64
N THR A 32 -0.83 24.01 -7.51
CA THR A 32 0.59 24.34 -7.45
C THR A 32 1.30 23.38 -6.52
N ASP A 33 2.48 22.92 -6.91
CA ASP A 33 3.47 22.44 -5.95
C ASP A 33 4.19 23.62 -5.29
N ASP A 34 4.68 23.41 -4.07
CA ASP A 34 5.20 24.45 -3.19
C ASP A 34 6.40 25.22 -3.77
N ASP A 35 7.18 24.61 -4.68
CA ASP A 35 8.50 25.14 -5.05
C ASP A 35 8.74 25.49 -6.53
N ASP A 36 7.89 25.10 -7.49
CA ASP A 36 8.26 25.18 -8.93
C ASP A 36 7.41 26.10 -9.81
N GLY A 37 6.40 26.78 -9.27
CA GLY A 37 5.53 27.66 -10.07
C GLY A 37 4.76 26.93 -11.20
N ASN A 38 4.85 25.60 -11.28
CA ASN A 38 4.09 24.78 -12.22
C ASN A 38 2.62 24.77 -11.80
N VAL A 39 1.83 25.62 -12.46
CA VAL A 39 0.41 25.74 -12.18
C VAL A 39 -0.38 24.87 -13.16
N MET A 40 -0.91 23.75 -12.68
CA MET A 40 -1.86 22.95 -13.45
C MET A 40 -3.26 23.54 -13.36
N ARG A 41 -4.04 23.37 -14.44
CA ARG A 41 -5.37 23.99 -14.60
C ARG A 41 -6.43 22.93 -14.86
N PHE A 42 -7.49 22.96 -14.07
CA PHE A 42 -8.62 22.05 -14.21
C PHE A 42 -9.91 22.85 -14.39
N PRO A 43 -10.62 22.72 -15.52
CA PRO A 43 -11.88 23.41 -15.74
C PRO A 43 -12.99 22.79 -14.88
N VAL A 44 -13.66 23.64 -14.11
CA VAL A 44 -14.71 23.26 -13.16
C VAL A 44 -15.98 24.08 -13.39
N ASN A 45 -17.10 23.60 -12.86
CA ASN A 45 -18.31 24.40 -12.72
C ASN A 45 -18.35 24.96 -11.29
N GLU A 46 -18.17 26.27 -11.12
CA GLU A 46 -18.08 26.87 -9.78
C GLU A 46 -19.35 26.63 -8.94
N ARG A 47 -20.53 26.73 -9.55
CA ARG A 47 -21.81 26.50 -8.86
C ARG A 47 -21.85 25.10 -8.24
N ARG A 48 -21.38 24.10 -8.99
CA ARG A 48 -21.30 22.71 -8.55
C ARG A 48 -20.23 22.52 -7.47
N MET A 49 -19.06 23.12 -7.64
CA MET A 49 -18.01 23.09 -6.62
C MET A 49 -18.50 23.69 -5.30
N ARG A 50 -19.12 24.88 -5.31
CA ARG A 50 -19.71 25.51 -4.12
C ARG A 50 -20.77 24.64 -3.44
N SER A 51 -21.53 23.86 -4.21
CA SER A 51 -22.58 22.99 -3.66
C SER A 51 -22.08 21.71 -2.99
N ILE A 52 -20.93 21.19 -3.41
CA ILE A 52 -20.39 19.90 -2.91
C ILE A 52 -19.20 20.11 -1.97
N CYS A 53 -18.35 21.10 -2.25
CA CYS A 53 -17.08 21.34 -1.59
C CYS A 53 -17.21 22.53 -0.64
N SER A 54 -17.33 22.25 0.66
CA SER A 54 -17.53 23.27 1.70
C SER A 54 -16.37 24.25 1.81
N LYS A 55 -15.14 23.80 1.50
CA LYS A 55 -13.92 24.63 1.54
C LYS A 55 -13.69 25.40 0.25
N TRP A 56 -14.54 25.27 -0.77
CA TRP A 56 -14.35 25.96 -2.05
C TRP A 56 -14.23 27.48 -1.89
N GLN A 57 -15.08 28.07 -1.04
CA GLN A 57 -15.09 29.53 -0.85
C GLN A 57 -13.82 30.02 -0.16
N THR A 58 -13.26 29.23 0.74
CA THR A 58 -12.06 29.55 1.53
C THR A 58 -10.77 29.31 0.77
N LEU A 59 -10.80 28.65 -0.40
CA LEU A 59 -9.62 28.51 -1.24
C LEU A 59 -9.10 29.88 -1.71
N PRO A 60 -7.77 30.12 -1.70
CA PRO A 60 -7.19 31.34 -2.23
C PRO A 60 -7.62 31.58 -3.68
N SER A 61 -7.87 32.84 -4.03
CA SER A 61 -8.29 33.25 -5.37
C SER A 61 -7.21 34.12 -6.02
N PHE A 62 -6.92 33.89 -7.30
CA PHE A 62 -6.00 34.75 -8.06
C PHE A 62 -6.74 35.66 -9.06
N ALA A 63 -7.96 35.29 -9.44
CA ALA A 63 -8.88 36.07 -10.26
C ALA A 63 -10.32 35.59 -10.02
N ASN A 64 -11.32 36.29 -10.57
CA ASN A 64 -12.71 35.83 -10.54
C ASN A 64 -12.84 34.43 -11.18
N GLY A 65 -13.51 33.50 -10.49
CA GLY A 65 -13.70 32.12 -10.95
C GLY A 65 -12.45 31.21 -10.85
N CYS A 66 -11.32 31.73 -10.37
CA CYS A 66 -10.03 31.04 -10.35
C CYS A 66 -9.55 30.76 -8.92
N LYS A 67 -9.61 29.50 -8.48
CA LYS A 67 -9.21 29.06 -7.13
C LYS A 67 -7.88 28.32 -7.13
N ARG A 68 -7.07 28.46 -6.07
CA ARG A 68 -5.84 27.70 -5.83
C ARG A 68 -6.08 26.56 -4.85
N LEU A 69 -5.61 25.36 -5.17
CA LEU A 69 -5.51 24.24 -4.25
C LEU A 69 -4.03 23.89 -4.04
N GLN A 70 -3.65 23.76 -2.78
CA GLN A 70 -2.33 23.35 -2.34
C GLN A 70 -2.53 22.38 -1.17
N ILE A 71 -1.85 21.24 -1.20
CA ILE A 71 -1.96 20.20 -0.19
C ILE A 71 -0.56 19.64 0.02
N GLU A 72 0.03 19.91 1.19
CA GLU A 72 1.44 19.60 1.49
C GLU A 72 1.79 18.13 1.26
N ALA A 73 0.88 17.21 1.62
CA ALA A 73 1.08 15.78 1.46
C ALA A 73 0.81 15.26 0.03
N VAL A 74 0.45 16.11 -0.94
CA VAL A 74 0.15 15.72 -2.33
C VAL A 74 1.12 16.40 -3.27
N SER A 75 2.02 15.61 -3.87
CA SER A 75 2.89 16.12 -4.93
C SER A 75 2.20 16.01 -6.29
N PHE A 76 1.89 17.16 -6.87
CA PHE A 76 1.25 17.26 -8.18
C PHE A 76 2.23 17.09 -9.35
N LYS A 77 3.52 16.88 -9.07
CA LYS A 77 4.48 16.29 -10.02
C LYS A 77 4.13 14.84 -10.34
N ASP A 78 3.58 14.08 -9.38
CA ASP A 78 3.14 12.70 -9.56
C ASP A 78 1.86 12.63 -10.42
N ASP A 79 1.87 11.78 -11.44
CA ASP A 79 0.70 11.53 -12.29
C ASP A 79 -0.46 10.94 -11.49
N LYS A 80 -0.21 10.19 -10.41
CA LYS A 80 -1.27 9.68 -9.53
C LYS A 80 -2.01 10.80 -8.79
N ALA A 81 -1.34 11.90 -8.44
CA ALA A 81 -2.01 13.05 -7.84
C ALA A 81 -2.91 13.77 -8.86
N LYS A 82 -2.44 13.88 -10.10
CA LYS A 82 -3.22 14.44 -11.22
C LYS A 82 -4.45 13.58 -11.51
N ASP A 83 -4.28 12.27 -11.59
CA ASP A 83 -5.36 11.32 -11.85
C ASP A 83 -6.37 11.28 -10.70
N ALA A 84 -5.90 11.39 -9.45
CA ALA A 84 -6.77 11.56 -8.28
C ALA A 84 -7.62 12.81 -8.42
N LEU A 85 -7.01 13.97 -8.69
CA LEU A 85 -7.74 15.22 -8.82
C LEU A 85 -8.75 15.19 -9.98
N ARG A 86 -8.34 14.67 -11.15
CA ARG A 86 -9.25 14.47 -12.29
C ARG A 86 -10.45 13.64 -11.88
N SER A 87 -10.20 12.52 -11.19
CA SER A 87 -11.26 11.65 -10.69
C SER A 87 -12.19 12.35 -9.71
N ILE A 88 -11.66 13.12 -8.74
CA ILE A 88 -12.49 13.91 -7.82
C ILE A 88 -13.38 14.90 -8.58
N ILE A 89 -12.82 15.63 -9.55
CA ILE A 89 -13.56 16.60 -10.37
C ILE A 89 -14.61 15.91 -11.25
N ASP A 90 -14.27 14.78 -11.85
CA ASP A 90 -15.17 14.00 -12.70
C ASP A 90 -16.33 13.42 -11.89
N ILE A 91 -16.07 12.95 -10.66
CA ILE A 91 -17.11 12.54 -9.71
C ILE A 91 -18.01 13.71 -9.37
N ILE A 92 -17.47 14.87 -8.98
CA ILE A 92 -18.26 16.06 -8.61
C ILE A 92 -19.18 16.52 -9.76
N HIS A 93 -18.66 16.50 -10.98
CA HIS A 93 -19.35 16.97 -12.18
C HIS A 93 -20.10 15.89 -12.97
N ARG A 94 -20.08 14.63 -12.51
CA ARG A 94 -20.69 13.47 -13.21
C ARG A 94 -20.17 13.30 -14.64
N ARG A 95 -18.89 13.56 -14.87
CA ARG A 95 -18.26 13.46 -16.20
C ARG A 95 -17.94 12.02 -16.58
N ASP A 96 -17.67 11.16 -15.60
CA ASP A 96 -17.52 9.72 -15.82
C ASP A 96 -18.83 8.99 -15.53
N LYS A 97 -19.39 8.34 -16.56
CA LYS A 97 -20.60 7.52 -16.43
C LYS A 97 -20.32 6.10 -15.91
N ASN A 98 -19.06 5.65 -15.94
CA ASN A 98 -18.70 4.26 -15.64
C ASN A 98 -18.09 4.08 -14.24
N CYS A 99 -17.92 5.15 -13.45
CA CYS A 99 -17.37 5.11 -12.10
C CYS A 99 -16.06 4.30 -12.00
N ARG A 100 -15.17 4.42 -12.99
CA ARG A 100 -13.92 3.64 -13.04
C ARG A 100 -12.82 4.18 -12.11
N HIS A 101 -13.12 5.21 -11.32
CA HIS A 101 -12.17 5.89 -10.44
C HIS A 101 -11.53 5.01 -9.35
N TYR A 102 -12.04 3.79 -9.14
CA TYR A 102 -11.55 2.83 -8.15
C TYR A 102 -11.16 1.47 -8.74
N THR A 103 -11.37 1.25 -10.03
CA THR A 103 -10.81 0.09 -10.75
C THR A 103 -9.32 0.37 -10.97
N ASP A 104 -8.47 -0.61 -10.73
CA ASP A 104 -6.99 -0.47 -10.73
C ASP A 104 -6.44 0.37 -9.57
N ALA A 105 -7.06 0.28 -8.39
CA ALA A 105 -6.71 1.06 -7.23
C ALA A 105 -5.25 0.83 -6.80
N ASN A 106 -4.45 1.89 -6.91
CA ASN A 106 -3.09 1.97 -6.36
C ASN A 106 -3.16 2.67 -4.98
N PRO A 107 -2.40 2.22 -3.95
CA PRO A 107 -2.35 2.88 -2.64
C PRO A 107 -2.16 4.39 -2.69
N ARG A 108 -1.22 4.86 -3.52
CA ARG A 108 -0.92 6.28 -3.74
C ARG A 108 -2.12 7.04 -4.32
N LEU A 109 -2.78 6.45 -5.32
CA LEU A 109 -3.97 7.04 -5.93
C LEU A 109 -5.11 7.17 -4.90
N LEU A 110 -5.40 6.11 -4.13
CA LEU A 110 -6.43 6.12 -3.10
C LEU A 110 -6.12 7.15 -2.00
N PHE A 111 -4.86 7.24 -1.61
CA PHE A 111 -4.39 8.22 -0.63
C PHE A 111 -4.57 9.66 -1.13
N TYR A 112 -4.16 9.96 -2.36
CA TYR A 112 -4.36 11.29 -2.94
C TYR A 112 -5.84 11.62 -3.17
N LEU A 113 -6.65 10.66 -3.62
CA LEU A 113 -8.10 10.84 -3.72
C LEU A 113 -8.70 11.30 -2.39
N LEU A 114 -8.32 10.62 -1.30
CA LEU A 114 -8.76 10.94 0.06
C LEU A 114 -8.34 12.35 0.48
N LEU A 115 -7.04 12.67 0.38
CA LEU A 115 -6.52 13.97 0.81
C LEU A 115 -7.10 15.12 0.00
N ILE A 116 -7.24 14.96 -1.32
CA ILE A 116 -7.85 15.98 -2.18
C ILE A 116 -9.33 16.18 -1.80
N HIS A 117 -10.06 15.09 -1.58
CA HIS A 117 -11.45 15.16 -1.12
C HIS A 117 -11.57 15.92 0.21
N GLU A 118 -10.72 15.62 1.20
CA GLU A 118 -10.69 16.29 2.52
C GLU A 118 -10.31 17.78 2.42
N SER A 119 -9.32 18.10 1.58
CA SER A 119 -8.87 19.48 1.35
C SER A 119 -9.92 20.34 0.64
N LEU A 120 -10.71 19.76 -0.25
CA LEU A 120 -11.86 20.44 -0.85
C LEU A 120 -13.07 20.52 0.10
N GLY A 121 -13.09 19.71 1.16
CA GLY A 121 -14.26 19.58 2.04
C GLY A 121 -15.47 19.04 1.27
N ALA A 122 -15.21 18.12 0.32
CA ALA A 122 -16.26 17.50 -0.47
C ALA A 122 -17.18 16.66 0.43
N SER A 123 -18.49 16.73 0.19
CA SER A 123 -19.47 15.92 0.91
C SER A 123 -19.26 14.43 0.65
N HIS A 124 -19.31 13.62 1.72
CA HIS A 124 -19.27 12.16 1.63
C HIS A 124 -20.42 11.57 0.80
N THR A 125 -21.52 12.30 0.68
CA THR A 125 -22.64 11.96 -0.20
C THR A 125 -22.82 13.02 -1.28
N ILE A 126 -23.07 12.57 -2.51
CA ILE A 126 -23.28 13.44 -3.66
C ILE A 126 -24.69 13.19 -4.20
N THR A 127 -25.39 14.29 -4.49
CA THR A 127 -26.65 14.26 -5.26
C THR A 127 -26.43 14.91 -6.60
N TYR A 128 -26.75 14.22 -7.69
CA TYR A 128 -26.67 14.79 -9.02
C TYR A 128 -27.98 15.48 -9.40
N PRO A 129 -27.95 16.59 -10.17
CA PRO A 129 -29.17 17.21 -10.66
C PRO A 129 -30.02 16.19 -11.44
N GLY A 130 -31.28 16.05 -11.05
CA GLY A 130 -32.22 15.09 -11.67
C GLY A 130 -32.25 13.70 -11.02
N ASP A 131 -31.32 13.38 -10.11
CA ASP A 131 -31.31 12.10 -9.42
C ASP A 131 -32.14 12.18 -8.13
N LYS A 132 -32.92 11.13 -7.85
CA LYS A 132 -33.69 10.96 -6.60
C LYS A 132 -32.89 10.27 -5.48
N GLN A 133 -31.67 9.82 -5.77
CA GLN A 133 -30.84 9.03 -4.87
C GLN A 133 -29.50 9.72 -4.60
N TYR A 134 -28.99 9.48 -3.41
CA TYR A 134 -27.66 9.92 -2.98
C TYR A 134 -26.64 8.84 -3.30
N TYR A 135 -25.44 9.26 -3.72
CA TYR A 135 -24.31 8.38 -3.98
C TYR A 135 -23.21 8.64 -2.95
N LEU A 136 -22.54 7.58 -2.50
CA LEU A 136 -21.35 7.73 -1.66
C LEU A 136 -20.18 8.15 -2.54
N PHE A 137 -19.46 9.20 -2.11
CA PHE A 137 -18.24 9.65 -2.77
C PHE A 137 -17.23 8.50 -2.80
N PHE A 138 -17.01 7.86 -1.64
CA PHE A 138 -16.13 6.69 -1.48
C PHE A 138 -16.95 5.46 -1.07
N PRO A 139 -17.42 4.62 -2.01
CA PRO A 139 -18.20 3.43 -1.67
C PRO A 139 -17.32 2.40 -0.94
N PRO A 140 -17.54 2.10 0.36
CA PRO A 140 -16.63 1.27 1.14
C PRO A 140 -16.44 -0.14 0.55
N LYS A 141 -17.53 -0.73 0.02
CA LYS A 141 -17.49 -2.05 -0.62
C LYS A 141 -16.57 -2.09 -1.85
N ARG A 142 -16.56 -1.02 -2.65
CA ARG A 142 -15.72 -0.94 -3.87
C ARG A 142 -14.25 -0.78 -3.51
N ILE A 143 -13.95 0.15 -2.61
CA ILE A 143 -12.56 0.40 -2.15
C ILE A 143 -12.01 -0.86 -1.47
N LYS A 144 -12.78 -1.47 -0.57
CA LYS A 144 -12.44 -2.74 0.06
C LYS A 144 -12.09 -3.80 -0.99
N ARG A 145 -12.97 -4.02 -1.97
CA ARG A 145 -12.75 -5.00 -3.04
C ARG A 145 -11.47 -4.71 -3.83
N SER A 146 -11.26 -3.46 -4.26
CA SER A 146 -10.06 -3.11 -5.02
C SER A 146 -8.76 -3.35 -4.24
N ILE A 147 -8.74 -3.08 -2.92
CA ILE A 147 -7.58 -3.37 -2.07
C ILE A 147 -7.35 -4.88 -1.95
N PHE A 148 -8.41 -5.67 -1.78
CA PHE A 148 -8.29 -7.14 -1.75
C PHE A 148 -7.81 -7.72 -3.08
N ASP A 149 -8.30 -7.21 -4.22
CA ASP A 149 -7.86 -7.65 -5.55
C ASP A 149 -6.35 -7.39 -5.73
N LEU A 150 -5.87 -6.21 -5.33
CA LEU A 150 -4.45 -5.85 -5.32
C LEU A 150 -3.59 -6.73 -4.38
N MET A 151 -4.13 -7.11 -3.22
CA MET A 151 -3.48 -8.08 -2.33
C MET A 151 -3.41 -9.48 -2.92
N HIS A 152 -4.47 -9.91 -3.61
CA HIS A 152 -4.52 -11.20 -4.27
C HIS A 152 -3.45 -11.30 -5.37
N GLU A 153 -3.29 -10.27 -6.18
CA GLU A 153 -2.27 -10.19 -7.23
C GLU A 153 -0.84 -10.17 -6.66
N SER A 154 -0.60 -9.37 -5.62
CA SER A 154 0.74 -9.23 -5.00
C SER A 154 1.10 -10.37 -4.05
N LYS A 155 0.15 -11.24 -3.69
CA LYS A 155 0.20 -12.29 -2.67
C LYS A 155 0.37 -11.80 -1.23
N TYR A 156 0.96 -10.63 -1.02
CA TYR A 156 1.21 -10.04 0.30
C TYR A 156 1.12 -8.52 0.25
N LEU A 157 0.46 -7.91 1.23
CA LEU A 157 0.24 -6.46 1.27
C LEU A 157 1.56 -5.67 1.25
N TYR A 158 2.56 -6.09 2.04
CA TYR A 158 3.86 -5.41 2.12
C TYR A 158 4.70 -5.48 0.83
N ARG A 159 4.28 -6.25 -0.18
CA ARG A 159 4.90 -6.25 -1.52
C ARG A 159 4.30 -5.20 -2.44
N VAL A 160 3.16 -4.65 -2.10
CA VAL A 160 2.54 -3.57 -2.85
C VAL A 160 3.32 -2.30 -2.53
N ARG A 161 3.75 -1.59 -3.57
CA ARG A 161 4.40 -0.29 -3.42
C ARG A 161 3.47 0.69 -2.69
N ASP A 162 4.02 1.44 -1.74
CA ASP A 162 3.30 2.45 -0.95
C ASP A 162 2.11 1.92 -0.13
N TRP A 163 2.08 0.61 0.17
CA TRP A 163 0.96 -0.03 0.87
C TRP A 163 0.58 0.63 2.21
N LEU A 164 1.54 1.23 2.93
CA LEU A 164 1.27 1.90 4.20
C LEU A 164 0.38 3.12 4.08
N LEU A 165 0.31 3.76 2.91
CA LEU A 165 -0.65 4.84 2.67
C LEU A 165 -2.10 4.36 2.80
N LEU A 166 -2.34 3.05 2.59
CA LEU A 166 -3.66 2.46 2.83
C LEU A 166 -4.08 2.54 4.31
N ALA A 167 -3.17 2.74 5.25
CA ALA A 167 -3.51 2.92 6.66
C ALA A 167 -4.31 4.21 6.86
N VAL A 168 -3.85 5.31 6.26
CA VAL A 168 -4.54 6.59 6.29
C VAL A 168 -5.89 6.46 5.57
N VAL A 169 -5.92 5.80 4.42
CA VAL A 169 -7.18 5.54 3.69
C VAL A 169 -8.16 4.72 4.54
N ALA A 170 -7.68 3.66 5.20
CA ALA A 170 -8.51 2.78 5.99
C ALA A 170 -9.02 3.46 7.27
N ASP A 171 -8.19 4.27 7.93
CA ASP A 171 -8.57 5.05 9.10
C ASP A 171 -9.69 6.05 8.76
N ARG A 172 -9.42 6.95 7.81
CA ARG A 172 -10.35 8.03 7.44
C ARG A 172 -11.67 7.50 6.90
N LEU A 173 -11.64 6.41 6.13
CA LEU A 173 -12.84 5.77 5.59
C LEU A 173 -13.44 4.70 6.51
N LYS A 174 -12.88 4.50 7.72
CA LYS A 174 -13.31 3.53 8.73
C LYS A 174 -13.41 2.09 8.21
N LEU A 175 -12.48 1.69 7.34
CA LEU A 175 -12.40 0.37 6.72
C LEU A 175 -11.74 -0.65 7.67
N LYS A 176 -12.45 -1.04 8.74
CA LYS A 176 -11.93 -1.97 9.77
C LYS A 176 -11.25 -3.23 9.21
N PRO A 177 -11.80 -3.94 8.21
CA PRO A 177 -11.13 -5.13 7.67
C PRO A 177 -9.77 -4.82 7.06
N ILE A 178 -9.62 -3.68 6.37
CA ILE A 178 -8.36 -3.27 5.77
C ILE A 178 -7.36 -2.87 6.85
N MET A 179 -7.81 -2.17 7.89
CA MET A 179 -6.95 -1.84 9.03
C MET A 179 -6.42 -3.09 9.73
N GLY A 180 -7.26 -4.12 9.92
CA GLY A 180 -6.82 -5.42 10.45
C GLY A 180 -5.70 -6.05 9.62
N LEU A 181 -5.81 -6.03 8.29
CA LEU A 181 -4.74 -6.54 7.40
C LEU A 181 -3.44 -5.76 7.53
N ILE A 182 -3.54 -4.44 7.70
CA ILE A 182 -2.38 -3.56 7.89
C ILE A 182 -1.70 -3.89 9.21
N HIS A 183 -2.44 -4.01 10.31
CA HIS A 183 -1.88 -4.40 11.62
C HIS A 183 -1.20 -5.77 11.55
N ASN A 184 -1.88 -6.78 11.01
CA ASN A 184 -1.29 -8.12 10.89
C ASN A 184 -0.02 -8.13 10.01
N THR A 185 0.01 -7.29 8.97
CA THR A 185 1.19 -7.11 8.13
C THR A 185 2.32 -6.41 8.89
N LEU A 186 2.01 -5.35 9.64
CA LEU A 186 2.97 -4.59 10.44
C LEU A 186 3.60 -5.42 11.57
N THR A 187 2.86 -6.36 12.17
CA THR A 187 3.38 -7.29 13.18
C THR A 187 4.65 -8.01 12.72
N LEU A 188 4.76 -8.29 11.42
CA LEU A 188 5.94 -8.94 10.84
C LEU A 188 7.21 -8.07 10.87
N PHE A 189 7.04 -6.76 10.97
CA PHE A 189 8.11 -5.76 10.97
C PHE A 189 8.40 -5.18 12.36
N CYS A 190 7.49 -5.36 13.33
CA CYS A 190 7.70 -4.96 14.71
C CYS A 190 9.00 -5.54 15.30
N ARG A 191 9.64 -4.73 16.14
CA ARG A 191 10.89 -5.07 16.83
C ARG A 191 10.74 -4.78 18.31
N GLU A 192 11.44 -5.57 19.13
CA GLU A 192 11.40 -5.38 20.59
C GLU A 192 12.15 -4.10 21.01
N ASP A 193 13.28 -3.83 20.37
CA ASP A 193 14.15 -2.68 20.68
C ASP A 193 13.59 -1.35 20.16
N ARG A 194 12.52 -1.39 19.35
CA ARG A 194 11.93 -0.24 18.67
C ARG A 194 10.40 -0.42 18.58
N PRO A 195 9.63 -0.02 19.61
CA PRO A 195 8.18 -0.20 19.63
C PRO A 195 7.43 0.71 18.66
N GLY A 196 8.08 1.74 18.10
CA GLY A 196 7.50 2.63 17.09
C GLY A 196 7.54 2.08 15.66
N MET A 197 6.98 2.86 14.73
CA MET A 197 7.00 2.52 13.29
C MET A 197 8.43 2.30 12.80
N PRO A 198 8.76 1.12 12.22
CA PRO A 198 10.09 0.85 11.70
C PRO A 198 10.48 1.84 10.59
N PRO A 199 11.61 2.56 10.70
CA PRO A 199 12.00 3.58 9.73
C PRO A 199 12.29 2.98 8.34
N GLU A 200 12.67 1.70 8.28
CA GLU A 200 12.94 1.00 7.01
C GLU A 200 11.67 0.78 6.18
N LEU A 201 10.49 1.01 6.75
CA LEU A 201 9.22 1.01 6.03
C LEU A 201 8.91 2.33 5.32
N GLN A 202 9.60 3.43 5.67
CA GLN A 202 9.54 4.68 4.91
C GLN A 202 10.31 4.46 3.61
N HIS A 203 9.60 4.06 2.57
CA HIS A 203 10.17 3.87 1.24
C HIS A 203 10.55 5.23 0.65
N GLY A 204 11.59 5.32 -0.19
CA GLY A 204 12.03 6.60 -0.78
C GLY A 204 11.00 7.32 -1.67
N SER A 205 9.86 6.68 -1.96
CA SER A 205 8.72 7.31 -2.61
C SER A 205 7.79 8.06 -1.66
N MET A 206 7.95 7.89 -0.34
CA MET A 206 7.10 8.51 0.68
C MET A 206 7.81 9.74 1.26
N ASN A 207 7.17 10.90 1.16
CA ASN A 207 7.74 12.13 1.72
C ASN A 207 7.51 12.23 3.23
N ASP A 208 8.15 13.20 3.88
CA ASP A 208 8.11 13.34 5.34
C ASP A 208 6.71 13.67 5.88
N VAL A 209 5.90 14.41 5.12
CA VAL A 209 4.53 14.76 5.49
C VAL A 209 3.63 13.53 5.44
N GLU A 210 3.74 12.72 4.38
CA GLU A 210 3.05 11.44 4.24
C GLU A 210 3.43 10.47 5.37
N TRP A 211 4.72 10.43 5.72
CA TRP A 211 5.21 9.62 6.81
C TRP A 211 4.72 10.10 8.18
N ALA A 212 4.63 11.42 8.38
CA ALA A 212 4.05 12.00 9.59
C ALA A 212 2.60 11.56 9.78
N LEU A 213 1.78 11.62 8.74
CA LEU A 213 0.39 11.16 8.77
C LEU A 213 0.26 9.68 9.17
N ILE A 214 1.16 8.82 8.72
CA ILE A 214 1.17 7.40 9.13
C ILE A 214 1.55 7.26 10.61
N LYS A 215 2.57 7.99 11.08
CA LYS A 215 3.02 7.94 12.47
C LYS A 215 1.95 8.44 13.45
N GLU A 216 1.17 9.44 13.06
CA GLU A 216 0.04 9.96 13.85
C GLU A 216 -1.03 8.92 14.14
N LEU A 217 -1.18 7.90 13.29
CA LEU A 217 -2.16 6.83 13.48
C LEU A 217 -1.79 5.87 14.63
N GLN A 218 -0.56 5.91 15.15
CA GLN A 218 -0.09 5.04 16.24
C GLN A 218 -0.45 3.56 16.00
N LEU A 219 -0.15 3.06 14.79
CA LEU A 219 -0.59 1.73 14.32
C LEU A 219 0.01 0.54 15.07
N ILE A 220 1.05 0.75 15.89
CA ILE A 220 1.73 -0.32 16.63
C ILE A 220 1.30 -0.23 18.09
N ASP A 221 0.78 -1.34 18.59
CA ASP A 221 0.38 -1.52 19.98
C ASP A 221 1.10 -2.72 20.64
N ASP A 222 0.94 -2.84 21.96
CA ASP A 222 1.54 -3.92 22.75
C ASP A 222 1.07 -5.31 22.31
N ARG A 223 -0.17 -5.41 21.81
CA ARG A 223 -0.72 -6.67 21.31
C ARG A 223 0.03 -7.15 20.06
N MET A 224 0.45 -6.24 19.20
CA MET A 224 1.28 -6.57 18.05
C MET A 224 2.68 -7.03 18.47
N LEU A 225 3.26 -6.45 19.53
CA LEU A 225 4.54 -6.91 20.09
C LEU A 225 4.42 -8.31 20.69
N GLU A 226 3.34 -8.60 21.42
CA GLU A 226 3.04 -9.94 21.93
C GLU A 226 2.85 -10.95 20.79
N THR A 227 2.07 -10.58 19.77
CA THR A 227 1.85 -11.43 18.59
C THR A 227 3.17 -11.70 17.87
N ARG A 228 4.03 -10.68 17.68
CA ARG A 228 5.38 -10.83 17.14
C ARG A 228 6.19 -11.84 17.96
N LEU A 229 6.15 -11.76 19.29
CA LEU A 229 6.88 -12.69 20.17
C LEU A 229 6.44 -14.14 19.94
N GLN A 230 5.13 -14.40 19.78
CA GLN A 230 4.62 -15.74 19.48
C GLN A 230 5.16 -16.28 18.15
N TYR A 231 5.25 -15.45 17.11
CA TYR A 231 5.87 -15.85 15.84
C TYR A 231 7.35 -16.15 15.98
N VAL A 232 8.09 -15.29 16.68
CA VAL A 232 9.52 -15.50 16.93
C VAL A 232 9.72 -16.81 17.69
N GLU A 233 8.93 -17.08 18.73
CA GLU A 233 9.05 -18.32 19.49
C GLU A 233 8.76 -19.56 18.65
N ARG A 234 7.71 -19.54 17.82
CA ARG A 234 7.43 -20.67 16.93
C ARG A 234 8.60 -20.99 15.99
N VAL A 235 9.27 -19.95 15.48
CA VAL A 235 10.45 -20.12 14.62
C VAL A 235 11.65 -20.62 15.41
N PHE A 236 11.96 -20.02 16.56
CA PHE A 236 13.08 -20.45 17.41
C PHE A 236 12.88 -21.87 17.95
N HIS A 237 11.65 -22.29 18.24
CA HIS A 237 11.31 -23.66 18.59
C HIS A 237 11.65 -24.63 17.45
N ALA A 238 11.24 -24.32 16.23
CA ALA A 238 11.59 -25.13 15.06
C ALA A 238 13.12 -25.21 14.86
N LEU A 239 13.85 -24.11 15.08
CA LEU A 239 15.31 -24.10 14.99
C LEU A 239 15.97 -24.95 16.07
N ARG A 240 15.44 -24.99 17.30
CA ARG A 240 15.91 -25.87 18.38
C ARG A 240 15.72 -27.34 18.01
N LEU A 241 14.54 -27.70 17.52
CA LEU A 241 14.25 -29.05 17.04
C LEU A 241 15.21 -29.46 15.92
N LEU A 242 15.46 -28.56 14.97
CA LEU A 242 16.39 -28.80 13.88
C LEU A 242 17.84 -28.95 14.38
N SER A 243 18.29 -28.12 15.33
CA SER A 243 19.63 -28.24 15.94
C SER A 243 19.84 -29.62 16.56
N TYR A 244 18.86 -30.08 17.35
CA TYR A 244 18.91 -31.41 17.96
C TYR A 244 18.89 -32.53 16.91
N GLN A 245 18.05 -32.39 15.89
CA GLN A 245 17.96 -33.35 14.79
C GLN A 245 19.28 -33.48 14.03
N VAL A 246 19.92 -32.38 13.63
CA VAL A 246 21.19 -32.44 12.87
C VAL A 246 22.33 -33.01 13.69
N GLU A 247 22.38 -32.74 15.00
CA GLU A 247 23.38 -33.32 15.89
C GLU A 247 23.23 -34.83 16.05
N ASN A 248 22.01 -35.32 16.20
CA ASN A 248 21.74 -36.75 16.32
C ASN A 248 21.98 -37.49 15.02
N MET A 249 21.52 -36.94 13.90
CA MET A 249 21.72 -37.54 12.59
C MET A 249 23.21 -37.64 12.23
N ASP A 250 24.03 -36.62 12.54
CA ASP A 250 25.48 -36.68 12.35
C ASP A 250 26.15 -37.77 13.19
N LYS A 251 25.54 -38.17 14.32
CA LYS A 251 25.97 -39.30 15.17
C LYS A 251 25.37 -40.65 14.74
N GLY A 252 24.59 -40.68 13.66
CA GLY A 252 23.90 -41.90 13.19
C GLY A 252 22.67 -42.28 14.03
N ILE A 253 22.19 -41.38 14.89
CA ILE A 253 20.99 -41.59 15.72
C ILE A 253 19.76 -41.13 14.93
N LEU A 254 18.88 -42.07 14.60
CA LEU A 254 17.63 -41.79 13.92
C LEU A 254 16.55 -41.33 14.92
N PRO A 255 15.64 -40.43 14.52
CA PRO A 255 14.55 -40.00 15.39
C PRO A 255 13.57 -41.14 15.68
N THR A 256 12.98 -41.14 16.87
CA THR A 256 11.81 -41.98 17.17
C THR A 256 10.59 -41.50 16.38
N GLN A 257 9.55 -42.33 16.30
CA GLN A 257 8.29 -41.97 15.65
C GLN A 257 7.69 -40.69 16.26
N GLU A 258 7.63 -40.60 17.59
CA GLU A 258 7.14 -39.42 18.31
C GLU A 258 7.95 -38.16 18.00
N GLN A 259 9.30 -38.28 17.93
CA GLN A 259 10.15 -37.15 17.56
C GLN A 259 9.91 -36.72 16.11
N PHE A 260 9.72 -37.67 15.20
CA PHE A 260 9.45 -37.38 13.81
C PHE A 260 8.11 -36.65 13.62
N GLU A 261 7.07 -37.04 14.36
CA GLU A 261 5.77 -36.36 14.36
C GLU A 261 5.89 -34.90 14.83
N VAL A 262 6.64 -34.64 15.90
CA VAL A 262 6.94 -33.27 16.34
C VAL A 262 7.70 -32.49 15.26
N TYR A 263 8.67 -33.11 14.57
CA TYR A 263 9.36 -32.45 13.46
C TYR A 263 8.43 -32.12 12.30
N GLN A 264 7.43 -32.96 12.02
CA GLN A 264 6.43 -32.69 10.99
C GLN A 264 5.56 -31.49 11.38
N GLU A 265 5.10 -31.42 12.63
CA GLU A 265 4.30 -30.31 13.16
C GLU A 265 5.01 -28.95 12.97
N TYR A 266 6.31 -28.90 13.25
CA TYR A 266 7.13 -27.70 13.09
C TYR A 266 7.77 -27.55 11.70
N SER A 267 7.44 -28.42 10.75
CA SER A 267 7.95 -28.42 9.38
C SER A 267 9.48 -28.44 9.27
N VAL A 268 10.11 -29.23 10.13
CA VAL A 268 11.56 -29.51 10.13
C VAL A 268 11.85 -31.01 9.97
N ALA A 269 10.86 -31.82 9.62
CA ALA A 269 11.06 -33.21 9.27
C ALA A 269 11.79 -33.34 7.91
N PRO A 270 12.78 -34.23 7.77
CA PRO A 270 13.39 -34.52 6.48
C PRO A 270 12.42 -35.26 5.56
N CYS A 271 12.46 -34.96 4.26
CA CYS A 271 11.76 -35.73 3.22
C CYS A 271 12.74 -36.61 2.41
N SER A 272 12.23 -37.44 1.51
CA SER A 272 13.04 -38.32 0.64
C SER A 272 14.05 -37.56 -0.24
N GLU A 273 13.72 -36.30 -0.58
CA GLU A 273 14.54 -35.41 -1.40
C GLU A 273 15.50 -34.55 -0.59
N CYS A 274 15.42 -34.58 0.76
CA CYS A 274 16.33 -33.81 1.58
C CYS A 274 17.77 -34.34 1.43
N TYR A 275 18.71 -33.41 1.36
CA TYR A 275 20.08 -33.70 1.79
C TYR A 275 20.25 -33.29 3.24
N SER A 276 21.10 -34.01 3.97
CA SER A 276 21.36 -33.72 5.38
C SER A 276 22.14 -32.42 5.54
N ILE A 277 21.61 -31.51 6.36
CA ILE A 277 22.39 -30.37 6.87
C ILE A 277 23.34 -30.91 7.93
N SER A 278 24.65 -30.72 7.73
CA SER A 278 25.62 -31.12 8.75
C SER A 278 25.51 -30.22 9.98
N SER A 279 25.70 -30.79 11.17
CA SER A 279 25.79 -30.06 12.43
C SER A 279 26.87 -28.97 12.36
N LYS A 280 27.99 -29.24 11.68
CA LYS A 280 29.04 -28.24 11.46
C LYS A 280 28.53 -27.03 10.67
N ASP A 281 27.85 -27.25 9.55
CA ASP A 281 27.31 -26.15 8.74
C ASP A 281 26.25 -25.37 9.53
N PHE A 282 25.38 -26.06 10.27
CA PHE A 282 24.37 -25.44 11.12
C PHE A 282 25.03 -24.52 12.17
N HIS A 283 25.94 -25.05 12.98
CA HIS A 283 26.63 -24.32 14.05
C HIS A 283 27.56 -23.22 13.54
N GLN A 284 28.02 -23.27 12.29
CA GLN A 284 28.81 -22.18 11.70
C GLN A 284 27.93 -21.02 11.18
N ARG A 285 26.74 -21.33 10.63
CA ARG A 285 25.91 -20.36 9.90
C ARG A 285 24.95 -19.59 10.81
N PHE A 286 24.30 -20.27 11.75
CA PHE A 286 23.28 -19.67 12.61
C PHE A 286 23.84 -18.57 13.54
N PRO A 287 25.02 -18.74 14.17
CA PRO A 287 25.65 -17.66 14.94
C PRO A 287 26.00 -16.46 14.08
N LYS A 288 26.54 -16.66 12.87
CA LYS A 288 26.88 -15.57 11.93
C LYS A 288 25.66 -14.75 11.51
N ALA A 289 24.48 -15.37 11.51
CA ALA A 289 23.22 -14.70 11.20
C ALA A 289 22.54 -14.06 12.44
N ASN A 290 23.17 -14.10 13.62
CA ASN A 290 22.59 -13.66 14.89
C ASN A 290 21.27 -14.38 15.22
N LEU A 291 21.21 -15.69 14.92
CA LEU A 291 20.11 -16.58 15.30
C LEU A 291 20.52 -17.54 16.42
N TRP A 292 21.67 -17.30 17.05
CA TRP A 292 22.22 -18.08 18.15
C TRP A 292 22.35 -17.20 19.40
N PRO A 293 22.26 -17.74 20.62
CA PRO A 293 22.01 -19.14 21.00
C PRO A 293 20.57 -19.59 20.79
N LEU A 294 20.34 -20.90 20.77
CA LEU A 294 19.02 -21.53 20.66
C LEU A 294 18.57 -22.13 22.01
N PHE A 295 18.59 -21.34 23.07
CA PHE A 295 18.07 -21.73 24.38
C PHE A 295 16.54 -21.66 24.43
N GLY A 296 15.96 -22.23 25.49
CA GLY A 296 14.52 -22.22 25.74
C GLY A 296 13.91 -20.81 25.76
N ASN A 297 14.69 -19.76 26.04
CA ASN A 297 14.22 -18.36 26.10
C ASN A 297 14.82 -17.44 25.03
N SER A 298 15.53 -17.97 24.02
CA SER A 298 16.21 -17.14 23.01
C SER A 298 15.27 -16.25 22.20
N TYR A 299 14.00 -16.64 22.09
CA TYR A 299 12.97 -15.83 21.44
C TYR A 299 12.69 -14.50 22.19
N LYS A 300 12.85 -14.47 23.52
CA LYS A 300 12.72 -13.26 24.35
C LYS A 300 13.91 -12.33 24.20
N THR A 301 15.09 -12.89 23.97
CA THR A 301 16.33 -12.11 23.79
C THR A 301 16.52 -11.64 22.35
N TYR A 302 15.83 -12.26 21.39
CA TYR A 302 15.88 -11.84 20.00
C TYR A 302 15.11 -10.53 19.81
N GLN A 303 15.82 -9.46 19.43
CA GLN A 303 15.26 -8.12 19.29
C GLN A 303 14.75 -7.79 17.88
N GLY A 304 15.14 -8.57 16.87
CA GLY A 304 14.80 -8.31 15.46
C GLY A 304 13.34 -8.59 15.11
N SER A 305 12.94 -8.37 13.85
CA SER A 305 11.57 -8.62 13.41
C SER A 305 11.35 -10.05 12.90
N VAL A 306 10.09 -10.48 12.80
CA VAL A 306 9.75 -11.78 12.22
C VAL A 306 10.26 -11.88 10.77
N ILE A 307 10.16 -10.79 10.01
CA ILE A 307 10.70 -10.73 8.65
C ILE A 307 12.23 -10.86 8.62
N ASP A 308 12.94 -10.28 9.59
CA ASP A 308 14.40 -10.43 9.70
C ASP A 308 14.79 -11.90 9.92
N VAL A 309 14.18 -12.60 10.88
CA VAL A 309 14.43 -14.04 11.10
C VAL A 309 14.20 -14.84 9.83
N ILE A 310 13.08 -14.62 9.16
CA ILE A 310 12.74 -15.38 7.95
C ILE A 310 13.73 -15.08 6.80
N ARG A 311 14.18 -13.83 6.67
CA ARG A 311 15.20 -13.45 5.67
C ARG A 311 16.54 -14.12 5.98
N LYS A 312 16.95 -14.17 7.25
CA LYS A 312 18.18 -14.85 7.69
C LYS A 312 18.14 -16.35 7.43
N ILE A 313 17.04 -17.02 7.80
CA ILE A 313 16.85 -18.45 7.53
C ILE A 313 16.90 -18.73 6.02
N ARG A 314 16.22 -17.90 5.21
CA ARG A 314 16.28 -18.01 3.75
C ARG A 314 17.71 -17.87 3.21
N GLY A 315 18.46 -16.87 3.67
CA GLY A 315 19.85 -16.66 3.23
C GLY A 315 20.76 -17.84 3.58
N ILE A 316 20.57 -18.44 4.76
CA ILE A 316 21.29 -19.66 5.16
C ILE A 316 20.92 -20.84 4.25
N GLU A 317 19.63 -21.01 3.97
CA GLU A 317 19.10 -22.08 3.12
C GLU A 317 19.61 -21.97 1.69
N GLU A 318 19.52 -20.79 1.07
CA GLU A 318 19.99 -20.54 -0.30
C GLU A 318 21.49 -20.85 -0.43
N ASP A 319 22.31 -20.40 0.53
CA ASP A 319 23.75 -20.66 0.52
C ASP A 319 24.07 -22.15 0.77
N LEU A 320 23.27 -22.88 1.55
CA LEU A 320 23.41 -24.33 1.69
C LEU A 320 23.07 -25.06 0.39
N VAL A 321 22.00 -24.64 -0.28
CA VAL A 321 21.55 -25.24 -1.55
C VAL A 321 22.58 -24.98 -2.65
N ASP A 322 23.15 -23.78 -2.71
CA ASP A 322 24.17 -23.43 -3.69
C ASP A 322 25.49 -24.17 -3.44
N LYS A 323 25.87 -24.37 -2.17
CA LYS A 323 27.00 -25.24 -1.80
C LYS A 323 26.75 -26.68 -2.28
N ALA A 324 25.56 -27.24 -2.02
CA ALA A 324 25.21 -28.60 -2.45
C ALA A 324 25.24 -28.78 -3.99
N LYS A 325 24.74 -27.79 -4.74
CA LYS A 325 24.80 -27.77 -6.21
C LYS A 325 26.24 -27.84 -6.74
N ARG A 326 27.16 -27.05 -6.14
CA ARG A 326 28.59 -27.04 -6.54
C ARG A 326 29.27 -28.39 -6.32
N HIS A 327 28.86 -29.14 -5.29
CA HIS A 327 29.40 -30.47 -4.99
C HIS A 327 28.76 -31.60 -5.82
N ARG A 328 28.00 -31.29 -6.89
CA ARG A 328 27.36 -32.28 -7.79
C ARG A 328 26.51 -33.33 -7.06
N GLN A 329 25.93 -32.99 -5.91
CA GLN A 329 24.83 -33.79 -5.34
C GLN A 329 23.65 -33.67 -6.31
N ARG A 330 23.48 -34.68 -7.17
CA ARG A 330 22.48 -34.69 -8.24
C ARG A 330 21.06 -34.55 -7.65
N GLY A 331 20.29 -33.59 -8.16
CA GLY A 331 18.83 -33.56 -8.09
C GLY A 331 18.17 -33.08 -6.79
N ARG A 332 18.91 -32.95 -5.68
CA ARG A 332 18.31 -32.55 -4.39
C ARG A 332 18.51 -31.07 -4.11
N HIS A 333 17.44 -30.28 -4.21
CA HIS A 333 17.40 -28.84 -3.88
C HIS A 333 16.59 -28.57 -2.60
N CYS A 334 16.46 -29.58 -1.74
CA CYS A 334 15.63 -29.52 -0.56
C CYS A 334 16.45 -29.90 0.67
N ASN A 335 16.20 -29.21 1.78
CA ASN A 335 16.66 -29.57 3.11
C ASN A 335 15.59 -29.16 4.15
N GLN A 336 15.82 -29.45 5.42
CA GLN A 336 14.88 -29.11 6.50
C GLN A 336 14.61 -27.61 6.66
N LEU A 337 15.59 -26.75 6.32
CA LEU A 337 15.37 -25.30 6.28
C LEU A 337 14.48 -24.88 5.11
N THR A 338 14.52 -25.59 3.99
CA THR A 338 13.59 -25.37 2.87
C THR A 338 12.15 -25.61 3.34
N HIS A 339 11.89 -26.69 4.08
CA HIS A 339 10.58 -26.99 4.66
C HIS A 339 10.14 -25.93 5.68
N LEU A 340 11.03 -25.57 6.61
CA LEU A 340 10.76 -24.53 7.61
C LEU A 340 10.44 -23.19 6.94
N TYR A 341 11.22 -22.79 5.93
CA TYR A 341 11.00 -21.58 5.16
C TYR A 341 9.65 -21.57 4.43
N GLN A 342 9.28 -22.69 3.80
CA GLN A 342 7.98 -22.84 3.15
C GLN A 342 6.83 -22.75 4.16
N ASN A 343 6.98 -23.35 5.34
CA ASN A 343 5.98 -23.25 6.41
C ASN A 343 5.85 -21.82 6.93
N MET A 344 6.96 -21.14 7.25
CA MET A 344 6.94 -19.73 7.65
C MET A 344 6.30 -18.83 6.57
N ARG A 345 6.44 -19.18 5.29
CA ARG A 345 5.77 -18.50 4.18
C ARG A 345 4.25 -18.72 4.18
N ASN A 346 3.76 -19.85 4.68
CA ASN A 346 2.35 -20.15 4.86
C ASN A 346 1.78 -19.56 6.15
N LEU A 347 2.54 -19.52 7.25
CA LEU A 347 2.19 -18.80 8.48
C LEU A 347 1.97 -17.31 8.21
N ARG A 348 2.74 -16.72 7.28
CA ARG A 348 2.49 -15.37 6.78
C ARG A 348 1.12 -15.20 6.10
N LYS A 349 0.51 -16.27 5.57
CA LYS A 349 -0.84 -16.23 4.99
C LYS A 349 -1.91 -16.35 6.06
N GLU A 350 -1.69 -17.17 7.09
CA GLU A 350 -2.60 -17.32 8.23
C GLU A 350 -2.78 -16.02 9.03
N LEU A 351 -1.76 -15.16 9.05
CA LEU A 351 -1.87 -13.79 9.57
C LEU A 351 -2.78 -12.86 8.75
N ILE A 352 -3.04 -13.17 7.48
CA ILE A 352 -3.69 -12.25 6.54
C ILE A 352 -5.16 -12.65 6.27
N CYS A 353 -5.58 -13.84 6.70
CA CYS A 353 -6.96 -14.31 6.65
C CYS A 353 -7.68 -14.04 7.98
#